data_AF-A0A0K1QX65-F1
#
_entry.id   AF-A0A0K1QX65-F1
#
_cell.length_a   1.000
_cell.length_b   1.000
_cell.length_c   1.000
_cell.angle_alpha   90.00
_cell.angle_beta   90.00
_cell.angle_gamma   90.00
#
_symmetry.space_group_name_H-M   'P 1'
#
loop_
_entity.id
_entity.type
_entity.pdbx_description
1 polymer ?
#
loop_
_entity_poly.entity_id
_entity_poly.type
_entity_poly.pdbx_seq_one_letter_code
_entity_poly.pdbx_strand_id
1 'polypeptide(L)'
;MNESKFDPEDMSILELDTSGTSLYEASCFLDTPETISAYLAESMMAQDPQIFMKALAEVVKARGLNKVAQEAGVDRESLCKSLQGGAKIRFETVKKLLMAVGVELTVQPIAANQSAPNFTNPAAGVAKKTAAAKLR
;
A
#
# COMPACT_ATOMS: atom_id res chain seq x y z
N MET A 1 -27.48 -15.62 -41.81
CA MET A 1 -26.64 -15.04 -40.74
C MET A 1 -25.24 -15.53 -41.04
N ASN A 2 -24.40 -14.71 -41.67
CA ASN A 2 -23.06 -15.14 -42.06
C ASN A 2 -22.11 -14.82 -40.90
N GLU A 3 -21.53 -15.86 -40.33
CA GLU A 3 -20.44 -15.72 -39.37
C GLU A 3 -19.20 -15.23 -40.11
N SER A 4 -18.91 -13.93 -39.99
CA SER A 4 -17.63 -13.37 -40.41
C SER A 4 -16.58 -13.87 -39.42
N LYS A 5 -15.75 -14.82 -39.87
CA LYS A 5 -14.64 -15.37 -39.09
C LYS A 5 -13.57 -14.30 -38.97
N PHE A 6 -13.19 -13.95 -37.74
CA PHE A 6 -12.09 -13.01 -37.46
C PHE A 6 -10.76 -13.64 -37.91
N ASP A 7 -10.07 -13.00 -38.85
CA ASP A 7 -8.72 -13.36 -39.27
C ASP A 7 -7.70 -12.44 -38.57
N PRO A 8 -6.78 -12.98 -37.76
CA PRO A 8 -5.86 -12.16 -36.96
C PRO A 8 -4.86 -11.36 -37.81
N GLU A 9 -4.65 -11.75 -39.07
CA GLU A 9 -3.81 -11.03 -40.04
C GLU A 9 -4.45 -9.72 -40.54
N ASP A 10 -5.77 -9.55 -40.39
CA ASP A 10 -6.48 -8.28 -40.69
C ASP A 10 -6.38 -7.27 -39.52
N MET A 11 -5.80 -7.66 -38.38
CA MET A 11 -5.57 -6.74 -37.26
C MET A 11 -4.35 -5.87 -37.56
N SER A 12 -4.58 -4.60 -37.93
CA SER A 12 -3.51 -3.65 -38.23
C SER A 12 -2.56 -3.49 -37.04
N ILE A 13 -1.25 -3.64 -37.26
CA ILE A 13 -0.24 -3.29 -36.25
C ILE A 13 -0.30 -1.77 -36.06
N LEU A 14 -0.65 -1.34 -34.84
CA LEU A 14 -0.64 0.06 -34.47
C LEU A 14 0.81 0.53 -34.32
N GLU A 15 1.32 1.29 -35.29
CA GLU A 15 2.55 2.07 -35.13
C GLU A 15 2.27 3.24 -34.18
N LEU A 16 2.54 3.02 -32.88
CA LEU A 16 2.39 4.03 -31.84
C LEU A 16 3.62 4.94 -31.82
N ASP A 17 3.41 6.24 -32.03
CA ASP A 17 4.45 7.25 -31.82
C ASP A 17 4.72 7.42 -30.31
N THR A 18 5.84 6.87 -29.84
CA THR A 18 6.28 6.95 -28.44
C THR A 18 7.25 8.12 -28.18
N SER A 19 7.56 8.93 -29.20
CA SER A 19 8.54 10.03 -29.08
C SER A 19 8.14 11.10 -28.06
N GLY A 20 6.85 11.26 -27.79
CA GLY A 20 6.31 12.18 -26.77
C GLY A 20 6.16 11.57 -25.37
N THR A 21 6.56 10.31 -25.15
CA THR A 21 6.38 9.62 -23.88
C THR A 21 7.68 9.54 -23.08
N SER A 22 7.57 9.64 -21.75
CA SER A 22 8.69 9.41 -20.84
C SER A 22 8.57 8.05 -20.17
N LEU A 23 9.69 7.52 -19.68
CA LEU A 23 9.65 6.34 -18.81
C LEU A 23 8.85 6.65 -17.54
N TYR A 24 8.05 5.68 -17.13
CA TYR A 24 7.27 5.77 -15.91
C TYR A 24 8.20 5.69 -14.69
N GLU A 25 8.14 6.69 -13.82
CA GLU A 25 8.80 6.69 -12.52
C GLU A 25 7.77 6.91 -11.42
N ALA A 26 7.59 5.92 -10.53
CA ALA A 26 6.62 5.99 -9.44
C ALA A 26 6.87 7.21 -8.54
N SER A 27 8.15 7.53 -8.26
CA SER A 27 8.53 8.69 -7.45
C SER A 27 7.95 10.04 -7.92
N CYS A 28 7.58 10.21 -9.20
CA CYS A 28 6.96 11.44 -9.70
C CYS A 28 5.53 11.67 -9.19
N PHE A 29 4.87 10.63 -8.66
CA PHE A 29 3.47 10.67 -8.23
C PHE A 29 3.30 10.51 -6.71
N LEU A 30 4.39 10.45 -5.93
CA LEU A 30 4.38 10.20 -4.49
C LEU A 30 4.53 11.51 -3.69
N ASP A 31 3.64 12.45 -3.95
CA ASP A 31 3.64 13.83 -3.45
C ASP A 31 2.82 14.04 -2.17
N THR A 32 1.77 13.24 -1.96
CA THR A 32 0.90 13.32 -0.78
C THR A 32 1.05 12.12 0.16
N PRO A 33 0.84 12.30 1.49
CA PRO A 33 0.81 11.17 2.43
C PRO A 33 -0.22 10.10 2.05
N GLU A 34 -1.36 10.50 1.49
CA GLU A 34 -2.43 9.62 1.04
C GLU A 34 -1.93 8.69 -0.08
N THR A 35 -1.31 9.25 -1.13
CA THR A 35 -0.77 8.45 -2.24
C THR A 35 0.36 7.53 -1.77
N ILE A 36 1.23 8.03 -0.88
CA ILE A 36 2.31 7.22 -0.30
C ILE A 36 1.75 6.04 0.50
N SER A 37 0.71 6.28 1.32
CA SER A 37 0.11 5.25 2.15
C SER A 37 -0.53 4.14 1.29
N ALA A 38 -1.26 4.52 0.24
CA ALA A 38 -1.88 3.58 -0.69
C ALA A 38 -0.82 2.77 -1.46
N TYR A 39 0.23 3.44 -1.93
CA TYR A 39 1.33 2.80 -2.66
C TYR A 39 2.09 1.78 -1.80
N LEU A 40 2.40 2.15 -0.55
CA LEU A 40 3.06 1.25 0.39
C LEU A 40 2.14 0.10 0.83
N ALA A 41 0.85 0.35 1.02
CA ALA A 41 -0.12 -0.69 1.35
C ALA A 41 -0.22 -1.74 0.23
N GLU A 42 -0.30 -1.32 -1.03
CA GLU A 42 -0.32 -2.22 -2.18
C GLU A 42 0.97 -3.06 -2.23
N SER A 43 2.12 -2.44 -1.99
CA SER A 43 3.41 -3.15 -1.97
C SER A 43 3.51 -4.21 -0.86
N MET A 44 2.78 -4.04 0.25
CA MET A 44 2.71 -5.01 1.35
C MET A 44 1.83 -6.23 1.03
N MET A 45 0.92 -6.12 0.06
CA MET A 45 0.08 -7.24 -0.38
C MET A 45 0.84 -8.21 -1.28
N ALA A 46 2.00 -7.78 -1.81
CA ALA A 46 2.83 -8.63 -2.63
C ALA A 46 3.52 -9.73 -1.82
N GLN A 47 3.74 -10.89 -2.44
CA GLN A 47 4.34 -12.06 -1.77
C GLN A 47 5.85 -11.87 -1.45
N ASP A 48 6.51 -10.94 -2.12
CA ASP A 48 7.95 -10.67 -1.97
C ASP A 48 8.21 -9.43 -1.10
N PRO A 49 8.82 -9.57 0.08
CA PRO A 49 9.20 -8.44 0.94
C PRO A 49 10.11 -7.40 0.27
N GLN A 50 10.86 -7.77 -0.77
CA GLN A 50 11.69 -6.83 -1.52
C GLN A 50 10.85 -5.79 -2.28
N ILE A 51 9.60 -6.09 -2.60
CA ILE A 51 8.70 -5.15 -3.27
C ILE A 51 8.37 -3.98 -2.34
N PHE A 52 8.08 -4.25 -1.06
CA PHE A 52 7.90 -3.19 -0.06
C PHE A 52 9.17 -2.33 0.09
N MET A 53 10.35 -2.95 0.11
CA MET A 53 11.61 -2.20 0.22
C MET A 53 11.88 -1.30 -0.99
N LYS A 54 11.58 -1.78 -2.21
CA LYS A 54 11.67 -0.97 -3.43
C LYS A 54 10.66 0.18 -3.42
N ALA A 55 9.42 -0.08 -2.99
CA ALA A 55 8.40 0.95 -2.86
C ALA A 55 8.83 2.03 -1.85
N LEU A 56 9.39 1.63 -0.71
CA LEU A 56 9.95 2.56 0.26
C LEU A 56 11.10 3.40 -0.33
N ALA A 57 11.96 2.81 -1.15
CA ALA A 57 13.02 3.54 -1.84
C ALA A 57 12.47 4.59 -2.82
N GLU A 58 11.41 4.26 -3.58
CA GLU A 58 10.72 5.20 -4.46
C GLU A 58 10.08 6.37 -3.68
N VAL A 59 9.46 6.09 -2.53
CA VAL A 59 8.91 7.13 -1.65
C VAL A 59 10.03 8.04 -1.12
N VAL A 60 11.14 7.47 -0.68
CA VAL A 60 12.30 8.25 -0.20
C VAL A 60 12.89 9.10 -1.32
N LYS A 61 12.95 8.57 -2.55
CA LYS A 61 13.36 9.32 -3.75
C LYS A 61 12.43 10.51 -4.01
N ALA A 62 11.11 10.30 -3.96
CA ALA A 62 10.09 11.33 -4.17
C ALA A 62 10.17 12.47 -3.13
N ARG A 63 10.37 12.12 -1.86
CA ARG A 63 10.47 13.09 -0.75
C ARG A 63 11.84 13.77 -0.65
N GLY A 64 12.86 13.17 -1.25
CA GLY A 64 14.26 13.59 -1.20
C GLY A 64 15.04 12.92 -0.07
N LEU A 65 16.05 12.13 -0.46
CA LEU A 65 16.87 11.32 0.44
C LEU A 65 17.46 12.12 1.63
N ASN A 66 17.98 13.33 1.37
CA ASN A 66 18.58 14.17 2.41
C ASN A 66 17.55 14.58 3.47
N LYS A 67 16.36 15.02 3.03
CA LYS A 67 15.28 15.49 3.90
C LYS A 67 14.80 14.35 4.78
N VAL A 68 14.51 13.20 4.16
CA VAL A 68 14.04 12.02 4.89
C VAL A 68 15.09 11.50 5.87
N ALA A 69 16.37 11.46 5.50
CA ALA A 69 17.44 11.04 6.39
C ALA A 69 17.53 11.92 7.64
N GLN A 70 17.44 13.25 7.45
CA GLN A 70 17.45 14.23 8.53
C GLN A 70 16.24 14.07 9.46
N GLU A 71 15.04 13.99 8.89
CA GLU A 71 13.78 13.85 9.65
C GLU A 71 13.70 12.51 10.40
N ALA A 72 14.21 11.43 9.80
CA ALA A 72 14.27 10.10 10.42
C ALA A 72 15.42 9.95 11.43
N GLY A 73 16.35 10.91 11.50
CA GLY A 73 17.53 10.86 12.37
C GLY A 73 18.49 9.71 12.01
N VAL A 74 18.67 9.45 10.71
CA VAL A 74 19.55 8.39 10.18
C VAL A 74 20.62 8.97 9.26
N ASP A 75 21.78 8.32 9.23
CA ASP A 75 22.84 8.72 8.31
C ASP A 75 22.42 8.49 6.84
N ARG A 76 22.72 9.47 5.98
CA ARG A 76 22.35 9.45 4.56
C ARG A 76 23.04 8.31 3.81
N GLU A 77 24.32 8.09 4.07
CA GLU A 77 25.10 7.08 3.38
C GLU A 77 24.60 5.68 3.77
N SER A 78 24.33 5.48 5.06
CA SER A 78 23.67 4.27 5.56
C SER A 78 22.30 4.07 4.93
N LEU A 79 21.46 5.11 4.86
CA LEU A 79 20.12 5.02 4.28
C LEU A 79 20.18 4.63 2.80
N CYS A 80 21.09 5.22 2.02
CA CYS A 80 21.27 4.90 0.61
C CYS A 80 21.66 3.43 0.40
N LYS A 81 22.67 2.93 1.12
CA LYS A 81 23.12 1.53 1.03
C LYS A 81 22.02 0.56 1.44
N SER A 82 21.26 0.94 2.45
CA SER A 82 20.13 0.17 2.96
C SER A 82 18.96 0.06 1.98
N LEU A 83 18.69 1.09 1.17
CA LEU A 83 17.62 1.06 0.17
C LEU A 83 18.02 0.37 -1.15
N GLN A 84 19.32 0.30 -1.47
CA GLN A 84 19.84 -0.33 -2.69
C GLN A 84 19.87 -1.89 -2.65
N GLY A 85 19.14 -2.51 -1.72
CA GLY A 85 18.94 -3.98 -1.71
C GLY A 85 20.11 -4.83 -1.19
N GLY A 86 21.19 -4.20 -0.72
CA GLY A 86 22.39 -4.91 -0.24
C GLY A 86 22.47 -5.14 1.27
N ALA A 87 21.69 -4.41 2.08
CA ALA A 87 21.81 -4.42 3.54
C ALA A 87 20.49 -4.70 4.25
N LYS A 88 20.54 -5.54 5.29
CA LYS A 88 19.41 -5.77 6.19
C LYS A 88 19.09 -4.48 6.95
N ILE A 89 17.97 -3.85 6.62
CA ILE A 89 17.41 -2.75 7.40
C ILE A 89 16.78 -3.30 8.69
N ARG A 90 17.00 -2.60 9.80
CA ARG A 90 16.26 -2.87 11.05
C ARG A 90 14.86 -2.29 10.95
N PHE A 91 13.87 -2.99 11.49
CA PHE A 91 12.48 -2.51 11.53
C PHE A 91 12.34 -1.12 12.20
N GLU A 92 13.14 -0.83 13.22
CA GLU A 92 13.20 0.50 13.86
C GLU A 92 13.48 1.61 12.84
N THR A 93 14.41 1.36 11.91
CA THR A 93 14.76 2.29 10.84
C THR A 93 13.60 2.44 9.85
N VAL A 94 12.93 1.34 9.48
CA VAL A 94 11.70 1.41 8.65
C VAL A 94 10.66 2.31 9.30
N LYS A 95 10.39 2.12 10.59
CA LYS A 95 9.40 2.91 11.31
C LYS A 95 9.73 4.40 11.32
N LYS A 96 11.00 4.75 11.55
CA LYS A 96 11.48 6.15 11.48
C LYS A 96 11.30 6.75 10.10
N LEU A 97 11.59 5.99 9.03
CA LEU A 97 11.39 6.44 7.66
C LEU A 97 9.92 6.66 7.33
N LEU A 98 9.04 5.73 7.72
CA LEU A 98 7.58 5.87 7.54
C LEU A 98 7.07 7.15 8.22
N MET A 99 7.47 7.39 9.47
CA MET A 99 7.10 8.61 10.18
C MET A 99 7.63 9.88 9.50
N ALA A 100 8.87 9.87 9.01
CA ALA A 100 9.44 11.01 8.29
C ALA A 100 8.68 11.33 6.98
N VAL A 101 8.17 10.30 6.29
CA VAL A 101 7.36 10.51 5.06
C VAL A 101 5.88 10.76 5.34
N GLY A 102 5.49 10.84 6.61
CA GLY A 102 4.14 11.21 7.06
C GLY A 102 3.14 10.07 7.10
N VAL A 103 3.59 8.81 7.21
CA VAL A 103 2.72 7.63 7.28
C VAL A 103 3.08 6.73 8.46
N GLU A 104 2.15 5.87 8.85
CA GLU A 104 2.36 4.88 9.90
C GLU A 104 1.95 3.48 9.45
N LEU A 105 2.53 2.48 10.10
CA LEU A 105 2.24 1.08 9.82
C LEU A 105 1.11 0.60 10.73
N THR A 106 0.05 0.05 10.14
CA THR A 106 -1.09 -0.50 10.88
C THR A 106 -1.16 -2.02 10.71
N VAL A 107 -1.74 -2.71 11.70
CA VAL A 107 -1.96 -4.16 11.65
C VAL A 107 -3.45 -4.40 11.47
N GLN A 108 -3.79 -5.17 10.46
CA GLN A 108 -5.16 -5.56 10.14
C GLN A 108 -5.31 -7.08 10.26
N PRO A 109 -6.50 -7.60 10.59
CA PRO A 109 -6.75 -9.03 10.51
C PRO A 109 -6.54 -9.52 9.08
N ILE A 110 -5.88 -10.65 8.91
CA ILE A 110 -5.85 -11.34 7.61
C ILE A 110 -7.29 -11.77 7.35
N ALA A 111 -7.92 -11.21 6.30
CA ALA A 111 -9.27 -11.58 5.93
C ALA A 111 -9.29 -13.09 5.61
N ALA A 112 -9.86 -13.88 6.52
CA ALA A 112 -10.29 -15.22 6.19
C ALA A 112 -11.36 -15.05 5.12
N ASN A 113 -11.09 -15.58 3.92
CA ASN A 113 -11.99 -15.55 2.76
C ASN A 113 -13.46 -15.63 3.19
N GLN A 114 -14.24 -14.58 2.89
CA GLN A 114 -15.64 -14.47 3.26
C GLN A 114 -16.49 -15.43 2.41
N SER A 115 -16.41 -16.71 2.74
CA SER A 115 -17.36 -17.75 2.36
C SER A 115 -18.12 -18.20 3.60
N ALA A 116 -18.85 -17.27 4.23
CA ALA A 116 -19.89 -17.63 5.18
C ALA A 116 -21.15 -16.83 4.81
N PRO A 117 -22.24 -17.49 4.37
CA PRO A 117 -23.48 -16.79 4.10
C PRO A 117 -23.98 -16.19 5.41
N ASN A 118 -24.27 -14.88 5.40
CA ASN A 118 -24.97 -14.18 6.48
C ASN A 118 -26.36 -14.80 6.66
N PHE A 119 -26.48 -15.76 7.56
CA PHE A 119 -27.75 -16.08 8.19
C PHE A 119 -27.93 -15.19 9.43
N THR A 120 -28.63 -14.08 9.19
CA THR A 120 -29.57 -13.41 10.10
C THR A 120 -29.25 -13.41 11.60
N ASN A 121 -29.03 -12.21 12.15
CA ASN A 121 -29.36 -11.96 13.56
C ASN A 121 -30.25 -10.70 13.69
N PRO A 122 -31.56 -10.85 13.97
CA PRO A 122 -32.36 -9.79 14.55
C PRO A 122 -32.57 -10.10 16.04
N ALA A 123 -31.62 -9.73 16.89
CA ALA A 123 -31.83 -9.74 18.33
C ALA A 123 -30.95 -8.71 19.05
N ALA A 124 -31.14 -7.44 18.71
CA ALA A 124 -30.78 -6.33 19.57
C ALA A 124 -31.94 -5.34 19.61
N GLY A 125 -32.73 -5.37 20.69
CA GLY A 125 -33.51 -4.21 21.11
C GLY A 125 -34.89 -4.50 21.67
N VAL A 126 -35.11 -3.98 22.88
CA VAL A 126 -36.38 -3.69 23.58
C VAL A 126 -36.91 -4.88 24.40
N ALA A 127 -36.97 -4.85 25.73
CA ALA A 127 -37.53 -3.78 26.58
C ALA A 127 -36.98 -3.76 28.02
N LYS A 128 -36.95 -2.55 28.58
CA LYS A 128 -36.79 -2.19 30.01
C LYS A 128 -37.95 -2.73 30.87
N LYS A 129 -37.72 -3.07 32.16
CA LYS A 129 -38.40 -2.43 33.32
C LYS A 129 -37.99 -2.94 34.73
N THR A 130 -37.57 -1.96 35.55
CA THR A 130 -37.94 -1.70 36.98
C THR A 130 -37.45 -2.54 38.17
N ALA A 131 -37.01 -1.75 39.17
CA ALA A 131 -36.57 -2.04 40.53
C ALA A 131 -37.66 -2.46 41.54
N ALA A 132 -37.23 -3.11 42.64
CA ALA A 132 -37.64 -2.93 44.05
C ALA A 132 -37.09 -4.13 44.87
N ALA A 133 -36.15 -3.95 45.80
CA ALA A 133 -36.36 -3.64 47.21
C ALA A 133 -36.97 -4.78 48.08
N LYS A 134 -36.08 -5.37 48.90
CA LYS A 134 -36.21 -5.58 50.36
C LYS A 134 -37.03 -6.77 50.93
N LEU A 135 -36.35 -7.45 51.87
CA LEU A 135 -36.83 -8.21 53.05
C LEU A 135 -37.48 -9.60 52.84
N ARG A 136 -36.79 -10.67 53.27
CA ARG A 136 -37.08 -11.38 54.52
C ARG A 136 -35.96 -12.38 54.86
#